data_AF-A0AAE0YWK5-F1
#
_entry.id   AF-A0AAE0YWK5-F1
#
_cell.length_a   1.000
_cell.length_b   1.000
_cell.length_c   1.000
_cell.angle_alpha   90.00
_cell.angle_beta   90.00
_cell.angle_gamma   90.00
#
_symmetry.space_group_name_H-M   'P 1'
#
loop_
_entity.id
_entity.type
_entity.pdbx_description
1 polymer ?
#
loop_
_entity_poly.entity_id
_entity_poly.type
_entity_poly.pdbx_seq_one_letter_code
_entity_poly.pdbx_strand_id
1 'polypeptide(L)'
;MIATHPSEAAFSKARPLGVQSTNFKAEMDALLLATQHPETDAQQQRSAVILSDSLSALQTLRSNPTDNTTTLCMQLNKLSKKKKKKKRKIVLQLIPSHSGITGNDTADQLAKEGSKLSQPLSTISYKEAKTLLKNTATQEWQDDTVKKIQRRRRRRKIIIIIIIIIIIIIIIIIIIIIIIIIIIIIIIIRRRRRRRRRIVVAVNSTSII
;
A
#
# COMPACT_ATOMS: atom_id res chain seq x y z
N MET A 1 12.00 -18.08 14.02
CA MET A 1 10.86 -18.67 13.31
C MET A 1 11.35 -19.96 12.68
N ILE A 2 10.74 -21.10 13.01
CA ILE A 2 11.18 -22.43 12.56
C ILE A 2 9.90 -23.23 12.39
N ALA A 3 9.79 -24.03 11.34
CA ALA A 3 8.81 -25.10 11.22
C ALA A 3 9.57 -26.36 10.79
N THR A 4 9.42 -27.44 11.54
CA THR A 4 10.05 -28.74 11.26
C THR A 4 9.00 -29.79 10.84
N HIS A 5 9.52 -30.97 10.48
CA HIS A 5 8.88 -32.06 9.73
C HIS A 5 7.50 -32.51 10.26
N PRO A 6 6.55 -32.93 9.40
CA PRO A 6 5.15 -33.24 9.76
C PRO A 6 4.92 -34.48 10.64
N SER A 7 5.95 -35.09 11.23
CA SER A 7 5.84 -36.33 12.01
C SER A 7 6.09 -36.19 13.51
N GLU A 8 6.54 -35.02 13.98
CA GLU A 8 6.63 -34.68 15.41
C GLU A 8 5.96 -33.32 15.64
N ALA A 9 5.45 -33.07 16.85
CA ALA A 9 4.67 -31.88 17.18
C ALA A 9 5.34 -30.60 16.67
N ALA A 10 4.68 -29.89 15.74
CA ALA A 10 5.25 -28.75 15.05
C ALA A 10 5.78 -27.71 16.04
N PHE A 11 7.11 -27.55 16.08
CA PHE A 11 7.75 -26.58 16.96
C PHE A 11 7.61 -25.17 16.38
N SER A 12 6.75 -24.34 16.97
CA SER A 12 6.58 -22.93 16.61
C SER A 12 7.18 -22.01 17.67
N LYS A 13 8.06 -21.08 17.28
CA LYS A 13 8.63 -20.08 18.19
C LYS A 13 8.66 -18.68 17.58
N ALA A 14 7.98 -17.75 18.27
CA ALA A 14 8.04 -16.32 18.05
C ALA A 14 8.94 -15.64 19.09
N ARG A 15 9.65 -14.58 18.69
CA ARG A 15 10.53 -13.81 19.59
C ARG A 15 10.41 -12.31 19.27
N PRO A 16 10.23 -11.44 20.27
CA PRO A 16 10.29 -10.00 20.08
C PRO A 16 11.75 -9.53 19.95
N LEU A 17 12.02 -8.65 18.99
CA LEU A 17 13.39 -8.18 18.69
C LEU A 17 13.59 -6.68 18.92
N GLY A 18 12.57 -5.99 19.39
CA GLY A 18 12.57 -4.55 19.63
C GLY A 18 11.77 -3.81 18.56
N VAL A 19 11.16 -2.70 18.97
CA VAL A 19 10.26 -1.87 18.14
C VAL A 19 10.93 -1.39 16.84
N GLN A 20 12.25 -1.17 16.90
CA GLN A 20 13.04 -0.63 15.79
C GLN A 20 13.86 -1.72 15.06
N SER A 21 13.57 -3.00 15.30
CA SER A 21 14.25 -4.09 14.60
C SER A 21 13.92 -4.05 13.11
N THR A 22 14.95 -4.22 12.27
CA THR A 22 14.77 -4.30 10.82
C THR A 22 14.34 -5.71 10.41
N ASN A 23 13.62 -5.84 9.29
CA ASN A 23 13.30 -7.16 8.73
C ASN A 23 14.57 -8.01 8.55
N PHE A 24 15.65 -7.42 8.04
CA PHE A 24 16.93 -8.12 7.93
C PHE A 24 17.43 -8.70 9.27
N LYS A 25 17.38 -7.91 10.36
CA LYS A 25 17.77 -8.39 11.69
C LYS A 25 16.85 -9.51 12.19
N ALA A 26 15.55 -9.40 11.92
CA ALA A 26 14.57 -10.42 12.26
C ALA A 26 14.81 -11.74 11.52
N GLU A 27 15.08 -11.68 10.23
CA GLU A 27 15.43 -12.84 9.41
C GLU A 27 16.71 -13.52 9.90
N MET A 28 17.74 -12.73 10.22
CA MET A 28 19.00 -13.26 10.72
C MET A 28 18.86 -13.91 12.10
N ASP A 29 18.05 -13.34 13.01
CA ASP A 29 17.75 -13.98 14.31
C ASP A 29 16.89 -15.24 14.14
N ALA A 30 15.94 -15.24 13.20
CA ALA A 30 15.12 -16.41 12.89
C ALA A 30 15.98 -17.57 12.36
N LEU A 31 16.92 -17.30 11.45
CA LEU A 31 17.89 -18.29 10.97
C LEU A 31 18.81 -18.79 12.09
N LEU A 32 19.23 -17.90 13.00
CA LEU A 32 20.05 -18.28 14.16
C LEU A 32 19.28 -19.23 15.08
N LEU A 33 18.03 -18.89 15.41
CA LEU A 33 17.12 -19.74 16.17
C LEU A 33 16.93 -21.10 15.50
N ALA A 34 16.66 -21.12 14.18
CA ALA A 34 16.53 -22.34 13.39
C ALA A 34 17.75 -23.25 13.51
N THR A 35 18.93 -22.64 13.43
CA THR A 35 20.21 -23.35 13.51
C THR A 35 20.48 -23.88 14.92
N GLN A 36 19.95 -23.26 15.98
CA GLN A 36 20.12 -23.68 17.38
C GLN A 36 19.16 -24.80 17.82
N HIS A 37 18.15 -25.12 17.03
CA HIS A 37 17.06 -25.96 17.47
C HIS A 37 17.49 -27.42 17.74
N PRO A 38 17.03 -28.08 18.83
CA PRO A 38 17.50 -29.42 19.18
C PRO A 38 17.28 -30.49 18.11
N GLU A 39 16.22 -30.43 17.31
CA GLU A 39 16.01 -31.38 16.20
C GLU A 39 17.13 -31.27 15.15
N THR A 40 17.66 -30.07 14.93
CA THR A 40 18.84 -29.88 14.09
C THR A 40 20.14 -30.40 14.72
N ASP A 41 20.07 -30.96 15.93
CA ASP A 41 21.14 -31.60 16.69
C ASP A 41 20.77 -33.03 17.19
N ALA A 42 19.58 -33.54 16.89
CA ALA A 42 19.10 -34.84 17.35
C ALA A 42 19.97 -35.98 16.78
N GLN A 43 20.15 -37.04 17.56
CA GLN A 43 21.15 -38.09 17.31
C GLN A 43 20.90 -38.93 16.03
N GLN A 44 19.74 -38.81 15.39
CA GLN A 44 19.41 -39.55 14.15
C GLN A 44 19.45 -38.71 12.86
N GLN A 45 19.34 -37.38 12.93
CA GLN A 45 19.41 -36.52 11.75
C GLN A 45 20.83 -36.02 11.49
N ARG A 46 21.48 -36.59 10.45
CA ARG A 46 22.80 -36.14 9.98
C ARG A 46 22.74 -34.81 9.23
N SER A 47 21.56 -34.34 8.82
CA SER A 47 21.40 -33.09 8.08
C SER A 47 20.02 -32.45 8.27
N ALA A 48 19.98 -31.11 8.21
CA ALA A 48 18.75 -30.32 8.26
C ALA A 48 18.72 -29.30 7.12
N VAL A 49 17.53 -28.97 6.63
CA VAL A 49 17.31 -27.91 5.64
C VAL A 49 16.48 -26.82 6.29
N ILE A 50 16.93 -25.57 6.19
CA ILE A 50 16.21 -24.39 6.65
C ILE A 50 15.77 -23.62 5.40
N LEU A 51 14.47 -23.41 5.28
CA LEU A 51 13.87 -22.63 4.20
C LEU A 51 13.73 -21.17 4.65
N SER A 52 14.08 -20.24 3.77
CA SER A 52 13.89 -18.80 3.99
C SER A 52 13.57 -18.13 2.67
N ASP A 53 12.69 -17.12 2.68
CA ASP A 53 12.40 -16.27 1.53
C ASP A 53 13.26 -14.99 1.51
N SER A 54 14.13 -14.80 2.51
CA SER A 54 14.99 -13.65 2.64
C SER A 54 16.30 -13.79 1.86
N LEU A 55 16.26 -13.37 0.58
CA LEU A 55 17.44 -13.34 -0.29
C LEU A 55 18.61 -12.56 0.35
N SER A 56 18.33 -11.44 1.00
CA SER A 56 19.36 -10.58 1.61
C SER A 56 20.07 -11.26 2.79
N ALA A 57 19.33 -12.00 3.63
CA ALA A 57 19.90 -12.79 4.71
C ALA A 57 20.81 -13.92 4.16
N LEU A 58 20.33 -14.66 3.16
CA LEU A 58 21.08 -15.76 2.55
C LEU A 58 22.35 -15.29 1.81
N GLN A 59 22.25 -14.18 1.07
CA GLN A 59 23.42 -13.57 0.40
C GLN A 59 24.48 -13.13 1.41
N THR A 60 24.07 -12.52 2.52
CA THR A 60 25.00 -12.06 3.58
C THR A 60 25.74 -13.24 4.21
N LEU A 61 25.05 -14.37 4.43
CA LEU A 61 25.68 -15.58 4.95
C LEU A 61 26.63 -16.22 3.94
N ARG A 62 26.35 -16.10 2.63
CA ARG A 62 27.19 -16.63 1.56
C ARG A 62 28.47 -15.82 1.35
N SER A 63 28.43 -14.49 1.54
CA SER A 63 29.53 -13.60 1.18
C SER A 63 30.75 -13.64 2.10
N ASN A 64 30.79 -14.53 3.11
CA ASN A 64 31.79 -14.59 4.18
C ASN A 64 31.90 -13.26 4.96
N PRO A 65 31.61 -13.22 6.25
CA PRO A 65 31.65 -11.98 7.00
C PRO A 65 33.07 -11.40 7.05
N THR A 66 33.29 -10.27 6.39
CA THR A 66 34.38 -9.36 6.75
C THR A 66 33.99 -8.64 8.05
N ASP A 67 34.98 -8.12 8.79
CA ASP A 67 34.92 -7.68 10.21
C ASP A 67 33.73 -6.76 10.61
N ASN A 68 32.95 -6.25 9.66
CA ASN A 68 31.78 -5.40 9.87
C ASN A 68 30.40 -6.08 9.73
N THR A 69 30.31 -7.39 9.51
CA THR A 69 29.00 -8.07 9.54
C THR A 69 28.40 -8.08 10.95
N THR A 70 27.07 -7.95 11.03
CA THR A 70 26.30 -8.03 12.27
C THR A 70 26.72 -9.21 13.14
N THR A 71 26.80 -9.04 14.46
CA THR A 71 27.12 -10.08 15.46
C THR A 71 26.36 -11.40 15.22
N LEU A 72 25.14 -11.31 14.70
CA LEU A 72 24.30 -12.45 14.28
C LEU A 72 24.95 -13.31 13.17
N CYS A 73 25.59 -12.71 12.16
CA CYS A 73 26.32 -13.43 11.11
C CYS A 73 27.46 -14.27 11.70
N MET A 74 28.25 -13.68 12.59
CA MET A 74 29.36 -14.37 13.25
C MET A 74 28.87 -15.54 14.10
N GLN A 75 27.78 -15.34 14.85
CA GLN A 75 27.15 -16.40 15.65
C GLN A 75 26.65 -17.56 14.77
N LEU A 76 25.95 -17.24 13.67
CA LEU A 76 25.47 -18.23 12.70
C LEU A 76 26.62 -19.03 12.08
N ASN A 77 27.68 -18.35 11.65
CA ASN A 77 28.83 -19.03 11.05
C ASN A 77 29.60 -19.88 12.05
N LYS A 78 29.77 -19.41 13.29
CA LYS A 78 30.37 -20.21 14.38
C LYS A 78 29.55 -21.49 14.63
N LEU A 79 28.23 -21.36 14.66
CA LEU A 79 27.32 -22.48 14.89
C LEU A 79 27.34 -23.48 13.71
N SER A 80 27.32 -22.98 12.47
CA SER A 80 27.46 -23.80 11.26
C SER A 80 28.78 -24.58 11.24
N LYS A 81 29.91 -23.92 11.56
CA LYS A 81 31.22 -24.59 11.71
C LYS A 81 31.20 -25.67 12.79
N LYS A 82 30.58 -25.39 13.95
CA LYS A 82 30.42 -26.37 15.06
C LYS A 82 29.62 -27.60 14.61
N LYS A 83 28.54 -27.40 13.86
CA LYS A 83 27.72 -28.49 13.32
C LYS A 83 28.47 -29.33 12.30
N LYS A 84 29.22 -28.69 11.39
CA LYS A 84 30.08 -29.37 10.42
C LYS A 84 31.11 -30.27 11.10
N LYS A 85 31.73 -29.83 12.20
CA LYS A 85 32.66 -30.65 13.00
C LYS A 85 31.99 -31.92 13.57
N LYS A 86 30.71 -31.86 13.91
CA LYS A 86 29.90 -33.00 14.36
C LYS A 86 29.37 -33.87 13.20
N LYS A 87 29.89 -33.70 11.97
CA LYS A 87 29.40 -34.33 10.73
C LYS A 87 27.91 -34.06 10.46
N ARG A 88 27.39 -32.93 10.93
CA ARG A 88 26.03 -32.46 10.65
C ARG A 88 26.03 -31.40 9.56
N LYS A 89 25.18 -31.56 8.55
CA LYS A 89 25.04 -30.60 7.44
C LYS A 89 23.77 -29.77 7.59
N ILE A 90 23.90 -28.46 7.66
CA ILE A 90 22.77 -27.54 7.53
C ILE A 90 22.80 -26.96 6.13
N VAL A 91 21.68 -27.06 5.42
CA VAL A 91 21.48 -26.40 4.12
C VAL A 91 20.50 -25.26 4.32
N LEU A 92 20.86 -24.07 3.82
CA LEU A 92 19.94 -22.96 3.71
C LEU A 92 19.42 -22.91 2.28
N GLN A 93 18.11 -22.95 2.11
CA GLN A 93 17.47 -22.96 0.81
C GLN A 93 16.56 -21.74 0.66
N LEU A 94 16.74 -21.00 -0.43
CA LEU A 94 15.85 -19.91 -0.80
C LEU A 94 14.53 -20.50 -1.30
N ILE A 95 13.41 -19.97 -0.81
CA ILE A 95 12.07 -20.21 -1.34
C ILE A 95 11.45 -18.89 -1.80
N PRO A 96 10.50 -18.91 -2.75
CA PRO A 96 9.77 -17.70 -3.12
C PRO A 96 8.81 -17.28 -2.00
N SER A 97 8.74 -15.97 -1.75
CA SER A 97 7.80 -15.40 -0.78
C SER A 97 6.35 -15.52 -1.28
N HIS A 98 5.38 -15.60 -0.36
CA HIS A 98 3.94 -15.63 -0.65
C HIS A 98 3.49 -16.66 -1.70
N SER A 99 4.13 -17.82 -1.74
CA SER A 99 3.86 -18.86 -2.73
C SER A 99 2.93 -19.97 -2.23
N GLY A 100 2.16 -19.71 -1.15
CA GLY A 100 1.23 -20.68 -0.55
C GLY A 100 1.92 -21.86 0.16
N ILE A 101 3.20 -21.71 0.51
CA ILE A 101 3.93 -22.72 1.28
C ILE A 101 3.50 -22.57 2.74
N THR A 102 2.70 -23.51 3.24
CA THR A 102 2.12 -23.48 4.58
C THR A 102 3.16 -23.21 5.68
N GLY A 103 4.35 -23.79 5.57
CA GLY A 103 5.45 -23.56 6.51
C GLY A 103 5.95 -22.12 6.50
N ASN A 104 6.04 -21.47 5.33
CA ASN A 104 6.44 -20.07 5.21
C ASN A 104 5.36 -19.14 5.75
N ASP A 105 4.10 -19.40 5.43
CA ASP A 105 2.98 -18.57 5.89
C ASP A 105 2.81 -18.64 7.41
N THR A 106 2.95 -19.85 7.98
CA THR A 106 2.96 -20.07 9.44
C THR A 106 4.11 -19.30 10.08
N ALA A 107 5.26 -19.32 9.42
CA ALA A 107 6.41 -18.58 9.85
C ALA A 107 6.06 -17.07 9.85
N ASP A 108 5.68 -16.46 8.72
CA ASP A 108 5.30 -15.04 8.65
C ASP A 108 4.27 -14.62 9.71
N GLN A 109 3.30 -15.49 10.00
CA GLN A 109 2.35 -15.27 11.08
C GLN A 109 3.02 -15.23 12.46
N LEU A 110 3.92 -16.16 12.77
CA LEU A 110 4.71 -16.14 14.02
C LEU A 110 5.60 -14.89 14.13
N ALA A 111 6.15 -14.38 13.03
CA ALA A 111 6.87 -13.10 13.06
C ALA A 111 5.94 -11.94 13.43
N LYS A 112 4.73 -11.90 12.85
CA LYS A 112 3.71 -10.91 13.21
C LYS A 112 3.29 -11.03 14.66
N GLU A 113 3.03 -12.23 15.18
CA GLU A 113 2.72 -12.42 16.60
C GLU A 113 3.90 -12.00 17.49
N GLY A 114 5.14 -12.28 17.09
CA GLY A 114 6.35 -11.82 17.78
C GLY A 114 6.44 -10.29 17.90
N SER A 115 5.96 -9.55 16.91
CA SER A 115 5.91 -8.08 16.95
C SER A 115 4.87 -7.52 17.93
N LYS A 116 3.85 -8.31 18.29
CA LYS A 116 2.81 -7.93 19.26
C LYS A 116 3.21 -8.20 20.71
N LEU A 117 4.23 -9.02 20.95
CA LEU A 117 4.76 -9.31 22.28
C LEU A 117 5.43 -8.07 22.89
N SER A 118 5.66 -8.09 24.21
CA SER A 118 6.43 -7.05 24.90
C SER A 118 7.81 -6.91 24.27
N GLN A 119 8.09 -5.75 23.68
CA GLN A 119 9.32 -5.52 22.93
C GLN A 119 10.47 -5.13 23.86
N PRO A 120 11.65 -5.79 23.75
CA PRO A 120 12.81 -5.39 24.52
C PRO A 120 13.31 -4.01 24.08
N LEU A 121 13.84 -3.24 25.03
CA LEU A 121 14.64 -2.04 24.75
C LEU A 121 15.93 -2.47 24.04
N SER A 122 15.89 -2.54 22.71
CA SER A 122 17.06 -2.85 21.91
C SER A 122 17.91 -1.60 21.75
N THR A 123 19.20 -1.67 22.09
CA THR A 123 20.16 -0.66 21.67
C THR A 123 20.23 -0.65 20.15
N ILE A 124 19.86 0.48 19.56
CA ILE A 124 20.03 0.71 18.12
C ILE A 124 21.45 1.18 17.85
N SER A 125 22.06 0.66 16.79
CA SER A 125 23.33 1.21 16.32
C SER A 125 23.12 2.63 15.78
N TYR A 126 24.17 3.45 15.81
CA TYR A 126 24.15 4.79 15.21
C TYR A 126 23.67 4.77 13.74
N LYS A 127 24.07 3.73 12.98
CA LYS A 127 23.67 3.55 11.58
C LYS A 127 22.17 3.27 11.44
N GLU A 128 21.61 2.43 12.30
CA GLU A 128 20.16 2.18 12.36
C GLU A 128 19.41 3.45 12.75
N ALA A 129 19.85 4.16 13.80
CA ALA A 129 19.26 5.44 14.21
C ALA A 129 19.27 6.49 13.10
N LYS A 130 20.41 6.66 12.42
CA LYS A 130 20.56 7.58 11.27
C LYS A 130 19.65 7.19 10.10
N THR A 131 19.49 5.90 9.85
CA THR A 131 18.61 5.38 8.79
C THR A 131 17.15 5.63 9.14
N LEU A 132 16.76 5.38 10.39
CA LEU A 132 15.40 5.65 10.88
C LEU A 132 15.06 7.14 10.75
N LEU A 133 15.94 8.03 11.22
CA LEU A 133 15.78 9.49 11.10
C LEU A 133 15.63 9.95 9.64
N LYS A 134 16.44 9.39 8.73
CA LYS A 134 16.34 9.71 7.31
C LYS A 134 15.03 9.23 6.71
N ASN A 135 14.59 8.03 7.08
CA ASN A 135 13.35 7.45 6.57
C ASN A 135 12.11 8.21 7.08
N THR A 136 12.07 8.59 8.36
CA THR A 136 10.97 9.39 8.91
C THR A 136 10.88 10.76 8.23
N ALA A 137 12.01 11.46 8.05
CA ALA A 137 12.04 12.73 7.33
C ALA A 137 11.57 12.59 5.86
N THR A 138 11.93 11.49 5.21
CA THR A 138 11.50 11.21 3.83
C THR A 138 10.00 10.90 3.76
N GLN A 139 9.46 10.14 4.73
CA GLN A 139 8.04 9.83 4.81
C GLN A 139 7.20 11.10 5.05
N GLU A 140 7.61 11.97 5.98
CA GLU A 140 6.94 13.24 6.23
C GLU A 140 6.88 14.12 4.97
N TRP A 141 7.99 14.18 4.22
CA TRP A 141 8.05 14.91 2.96
C TRP A 141 7.14 14.32 1.88
N GLN A 142 7.09 12.99 1.78
CA GLN A 142 6.20 12.30 0.84
C GLN A 142 4.73 12.56 1.20
N ASP A 143 4.36 12.43 2.47
CA ASP A 143 3.00 12.67 2.96
C ASP A 143 2.52 14.10 2.71
N ASP A 144 3.37 15.09 2.95
CA ASP A 144 3.04 16.49 2.66
C ASP A 144 2.88 16.73 1.15
N THR A 145 3.71 16.08 0.33
CA THR A 145 3.62 16.14 -1.13
C THR A 145 2.31 15.53 -1.63
N VAL A 146 1.93 14.36 -1.14
CA VAL A 146 0.64 13.71 -1.47
C VAL A 146 -0.54 14.59 -1.04
N LYS A 147 -0.51 15.13 0.20
CA LYS A 147 -1.54 16.06 0.70
C LYS A 147 -1.66 17.30 -0.19
N LYS A 148 -0.54 17.90 -0.61
CA LYS A 148 -0.53 19.05 -1.54
C LYS A 148 -1.16 18.71 -2.89
N ILE A 149 -0.83 17.56 -3.48
CA ILE A 149 -1.40 17.09 -4.75
C ILE A 149 -2.92 16.87 -4.60
N GLN A 150 -3.35 16.24 -3.51
CA GLN A 150 -4.76 15.97 -3.26
C GLN A 150 -5.57 17.27 -3.07
N ARG A 151 -5.02 18.26 -2.35
CA ARG A 151 -5.61 19.61 -2.23
C ARG A 151 -5.75 20.29 -3.59
N ARG A 152 -4.71 20.23 -4.45
CA ARG A 152 -4.76 20.79 -5.82
C ARG A 152 -5.82 20.09 -6.68
N ARG A 153 -5.93 18.76 -6.62
CA ARG A 153 -6.98 17.99 -7.32
C ARG A 153 -8.39 18.39 -6.86
N ARG A 154 -8.63 18.50 -5.55
CA ARG A 154 -9.92 18.97 -5.00
C ARG A 154 -10.27 20.37 -5.48
N ARG A 155 -9.32 21.31 -5.41
CA ARG A 155 -9.51 22.68 -5.92
C ARG A 155 -9.86 22.71 -7.41
N ARG A 156 -9.15 21.93 -8.24
CA ARG A 156 -9.47 21.81 -9.68
C ARG A 156 -10.88 21.25 -9.91
N LYS A 157 -11.29 20.22 -9.17
CA LYS A 157 -12.66 19.68 -9.25
C LYS A 157 -13.71 20.73 -8.90
N ILE A 158 -13.50 21.49 -7.82
CA ILE A 158 -14.39 22.58 -7.41
C ILE A 158 -14.48 23.65 -8.51
N ILE A 159 -13.35 24.08 -9.08
CA ILE A 159 -13.33 25.06 -10.17
C ILE A 159 -14.11 24.55 -11.39
N ILE A 160 -13.91 23.29 -11.79
CA ILE A 160 -14.64 22.68 -12.91
C ILE A 160 -16.16 22.67 -12.63
N ILE A 161 -16.57 22.29 -11.41
CA ILE A 161 -17.98 22.29 -11.01
C ILE A 161 -18.58 23.70 -11.10
N ILE A 162 -17.86 24.73 -10.60
CA ILE A 162 -18.31 26.12 -10.68
C ILE A 162 -18.48 26.57 -12.13
N ILE A 163 -17.53 26.25 -13.02
CA ILE A 163 -17.62 26.58 -14.45
C ILE A 163 -18.85 25.92 -15.08
N ILE A 164 -19.11 24.64 -14.79
CA ILE A 164 -20.29 23.93 -15.31
C ILE A 164 -21.58 24.61 -14.85
N ILE A 165 -21.68 24.98 -13.56
CA ILE A 165 -22.84 25.68 -13.01
C ILE A 165 -23.07 27.02 -13.73
N ILE A 166 -22.02 27.80 -13.95
CA ILE A 166 -22.10 29.08 -14.67
C ILE A 166 -22.62 28.87 -16.09
N ILE A 167 -22.11 27.87 -16.82
CA ILE A 167 -22.57 27.55 -18.18
C ILE A 167 -24.06 27.18 -18.19
N ILE A 168 -24.52 26.37 -17.25
CA ILE A 168 -25.93 25.98 -17.13
C ILE A 168 -26.82 27.22 -16.90
N ILE A 169 -26.41 28.13 -16.01
CA ILE A 169 -27.14 29.37 -15.73
C ILE A 169 -27.26 30.22 -17.00
N ILE A 170 -26.18 30.38 -17.76
CA ILE A 170 -26.18 31.13 -19.03
C ILE A 170 -27.16 30.52 -20.03
N ILE A 171 -27.17 29.18 -20.17
CA ILE A 171 -28.10 28.48 -21.08
C ILE A 171 -29.55 28.73 -20.67
N ILE A 172 -29.87 28.66 -19.37
CA ILE A 172 -31.22 28.93 -18.85
C ILE A 172 -31.65 30.37 -19.18
N ILE A 173 -30.77 31.35 -18.99
CA ILE A 173 -31.04 32.76 -19.32
C ILE A 173 -31.35 32.91 -20.81
N ILE A 174 -30.55 32.29 -21.69
CA ILE A 174 -30.77 32.32 -23.15
C ILE A 174 -32.13 31.74 -23.51
N ILE A 175 -32.51 30.59 -22.92
CA ILE A 175 -33.81 29.96 -23.16
C ILE A 175 -34.96 30.89 -22.73
N ILE A 176 -34.85 31.54 -21.56
CA ILE A 176 -35.86 32.49 -21.08
C ILE A 176 -36.01 33.66 -22.05
N ILE A 177 -34.90 34.23 -22.54
CA ILE A 177 -34.91 35.31 -23.53
C ILE A 177 -35.61 34.87 -24.82
N ILE A 178 -35.31 33.68 -25.33
CA ILE A 178 -35.95 33.12 -26.53
C ILE A 178 -37.47 32.98 -26.32
N ILE A 179 -37.91 32.45 -25.17
CA ILE A 179 -39.32 32.31 -24.83
C ILE A 179 -40.01 33.69 -24.81
N ILE A 180 -39.40 34.69 -24.19
CA ILE A 180 -39.93 36.07 -24.15
C ILE A 180 -40.09 36.64 -25.57
N ILE A 181 -39.08 36.46 -26.44
CA ILE A 181 -39.13 36.90 -27.84
C ILE A 181 -40.28 36.22 -28.59
N ILE A 182 -40.46 34.90 -28.43
CA ILE A 182 -41.55 34.15 -29.05
C ILE A 182 -42.92 34.68 -28.58
N ILE A 183 -43.09 34.93 -27.28
CA ILE A 183 -44.32 35.49 -26.71
C ILE A 183 -44.62 36.87 -27.33
N ILE A 184 -43.62 37.75 -27.43
CA ILE A 184 -43.76 39.08 -28.05
C ILE A 184 -44.19 38.95 -29.51
N ILE A 185 -43.56 38.06 -30.30
CA ILE A 185 -43.93 37.80 -31.70
C ILE A 185 -45.38 37.34 -31.81
N ILE A 186 -45.81 36.38 -30.96
CA ILE A 186 -47.20 35.89 -30.94
C ILE A 186 -48.18 37.03 -30.63
N ILE A 187 -47.87 37.90 -29.66
CA ILE A 187 -48.69 39.07 -29.32
C ILE A 187 -48.80 40.03 -30.51
N ILE A 188 -47.69 40.33 -31.20
CA ILE A 188 -47.67 41.20 -32.38
C ILE A 188 -48.52 40.60 -33.51
N ILE A 189 -48.36 39.31 -33.81
CA ILE A 189 -49.16 38.62 -34.84
C ILE A 189 -50.64 38.64 -34.48
N ARG A 190 -51.00 38.33 -33.21
CA ARG A 190 -52.39 38.40 -32.73
C ARG A 190 -52.96 39.81 -32.85
N ARG A 191 -52.20 40.85 -32.50
CA ARG A 191 -52.61 42.26 -32.63
C ARG A 191 -52.82 42.64 -34.10
N ARG A 192 -51.92 42.22 -35.00
CA ARG A 192 -52.04 42.46 -36.45
C ARG A 192 -53.25 41.74 -37.06
N ARG A 193 -53.50 40.48 -36.69
CA ARG A 193 -54.69 39.72 -37.12
C ARG A 193 -55.99 40.37 -36.63
N ARG A 194 -56.06 40.81 -35.35
CA ARG A 194 -57.23 41.54 -34.81
C ARG A 194 -57.49 42.85 -35.57
N ARG A 195 -56.45 43.64 -35.86
CA ARG A 195 -56.58 44.86 -36.68
C ARG A 195 -57.12 44.57 -38.08
N ARG A 196 -56.57 43.56 -38.78
CA ARG A 196 -57.06 43.15 -40.11
C ARG A 196 -58.52 42.72 -40.08
N ARG A 197 -58.94 41.90 -39.11
CA ARG A 197 -60.35 41.50 -38.96
C ARG A 197 -61.29 42.69 -38.75
N ARG A 198 -60.91 43.68 -37.94
CA ARG A 198 -61.70 44.91 -37.73
C ARG A 198 -61.86 45.72 -39.03
N ILE A 199 -60.80 45.86 -39.83
CA ILE A 199 -60.86 46.58 -41.11
C ILE A 199 -61.79 45.86 -42.10
N VAL A 200 -61.67 44.54 -42.25
CA VAL A 200 -62.53 43.76 -43.16
C VAL A 200 -64.01 43.87 -42.77
N VAL A 201 -64.33 43.77 -41.48
CA VAL A 201 -65.71 43.94 -40.99
C VAL A 201 -66.21 45.36 -41.28
N ALA A 202 -65.40 46.40 -41.05
CA ALA A 202 -65.79 47.78 -41.33
C ALA A 202 -66.09 48.01 -42.83
N VAL A 203 -65.25 47.50 -43.75
CA VAL A 203 -65.44 47.63 -45.21
C VAL A 203 -66.68 46.89 -45.70
N ASN A 204 -66.95 45.68 -45.19
CA ASN A 204 -68.15 44.93 -45.55
C ASN A 204 -69.43 45.61 -45.04
N SER A 205 -69.36 46.30 -43.90
CA SER A 205 -70.52 47.02 -43.33
C SER A 205 -70.90 48.26 -44.14
N THR A 206 -69.94 48.93 -44.77
CA THR A 206 -70.17 50.12 -45.61
C THR A 206 -70.64 49.80 -47.03
N SER A 207 -70.54 48.55 -47.48
CA SER A 207 -70.92 48.15 -48.85
C SER A 207 -72.37 47.64 -48.97
N ILE A 208 -73.15 47.68 -47.89
CA ILE A 208 -74.55 47.17 -47.81
C ILE A 208 -75.58 48.34 -47.71
N ILE A 209 -75.14 49.59 -47.86
CA ILE A 209 -75.99 50.80 -47.91
C ILE A 209 -75.87 51.40 -49.30
#